data_AF-A0AAV9WCR8-F1
#
_entry.id   AF-A0AAV9WCR8-F1
#
_cell.length_a   1.000
_cell.length_b   1.000
_cell.length_c   1.000
_cell.angle_alpha   90.00
_cell.angle_beta   90.00
_cell.angle_gamma   90.00
#
_symmetry.space_group_name_H-M   'P 1'
#
loop_
_entity.id
_entity.type
_entity.pdbx_description
1 polymer ?
#
loop_
_entity_poly.entity_id
_entity_poly.type
_entity_poly.pdbx_seq_one_letter_code
_entity_poly.pdbx_strand_id
1 'polypeptide(L)'
;MKMSDQKYIIVSLQACIILSFIVTTVLAQTPAEFTSNYAPPEQVTLKKRDCQSLLQHNRTLYHEIAYKGHITNYYGSPEADAELVAITYKGCVKVCGSFWKNDTQTTLDLLLDWILPALGLVTQMPWESNRNSVTVIWLARWIGSPIAALTFCLWDVKIAARCAKLINLTVKYRYKRYHSDVLRVESDAEDELETFSHARDQFYILLVMNQFQLKKSAERYLSPEELVTAVEGAIFSMDVVGGLDLVKERARLARALRDARKRGIVPILLGLGGFFFAMSVAIRKAFSGGESGGATAFNVGLGLLVGWLPVLYLAAVVDNDHDNKPEFARDFNAMVSACHGEGEVIDIFGEGKGQGRGRWHFGIGQTIMTRIEEKFMDKWTKGSIIDWAQLSEASPETERKIELGHWRIIEPMITAFVIVGGISSGSFLLAYFTPPVGFAWRSASYLTCLCLSVLIFVIDIVLFKVVRHSFMTPSKSLKHGRAYYFFKSIRFRRTAHYTLIFLEMLNTLTLCMLVIAMSVGLFNFCAGSVVDRDGPGGGLIILNSAQFFTKYFDVQGYYMIGIMPAMILMGGGTLWLIEQWFTQSFLWAKSDVSGLIGFKRTRKWKWFYSLGGILETGETLRWTM
;
A
#
# COMPACT_ATOMS: atom_id res chain seq x y z
N MET A 1 -21.49 -22.40 1.86
CA MET A 1 -20.42 -22.38 2.88
C MET A 1 -21.07 -22.01 4.21
N LYS A 2 -21.14 -22.94 5.16
CA LYS A 2 -22.04 -22.84 6.33
C LYS A 2 -21.53 -21.81 7.34
N MET A 3 -22.47 -21.18 8.03
CA MET A 3 -22.33 -20.04 8.96
C MET A 3 -21.45 -20.31 10.20
N SER A 4 -21.06 -21.57 10.42
CA SER A 4 -20.14 -22.02 11.46
C SER A 4 -18.70 -21.57 11.18
N ASP A 5 -18.23 -21.75 9.94
CA ASP A 5 -16.79 -21.66 9.62
C ASP A 5 -16.25 -20.23 9.67
N GLN A 6 -17.10 -19.23 9.44
CA GLN A 6 -16.69 -17.82 9.42
C GLN A 6 -16.43 -17.22 10.81
N LYS A 7 -17.16 -17.69 11.85
CA LYS A 7 -16.90 -17.31 13.25
C LYS A 7 -15.61 -17.96 13.73
N TYR A 8 -15.33 -19.20 13.34
CA TYR A 8 -14.06 -19.86 13.63
C TYR A 8 -12.88 -19.18 12.95
N ILE A 9 -13.05 -18.62 11.74
CA ILE A 9 -11.97 -17.89 11.06
C ILE A 9 -11.68 -16.55 11.74
N ILE A 10 -12.69 -15.74 12.10
CA ILE A 10 -12.45 -14.45 12.76
C ILE A 10 -11.92 -14.65 14.19
N VAL A 11 -12.49 -15.61 14.93
CA VAL A 11 -12.01 -15.96 16.27
C VAL A 11 -10.63 -16.64 16.20
N SER A 12 -10.33 -17.47 15.18
CA SER A 12 -8.98 -18.01 14.98
C SER A 12 -7.98 -16.96 14.52
N LEU A 13 -8.37 -15.95 13.73
CA LEU A 13 -7.45 -14.92 13.29
C LEU A 13 -7.13 -13.96 14.45
N GLN A 14 -8.15 -13.56 15.22
CA GLN A 14 -7.96 -12.78 16.44
C GLN A 14 -7.23 -13.60 17.51
N ALA A 15 -7.56 -14.88 17.68
CA ALA A 15 -6.82 -15.77 18.57
C ALA A 15 -5.39 -15.98 18.07
N CYS A 16 -5.12 -16.16 16.78
CA CYS A 16 -3.74 -16.30 16.28
C CYS A 16 -2.95 -15.00 16.40
N ILE A 17 -3.57 -13.83 16.25
CA ILE A 17 -2.90 -12.53 16.43
C ILE A 17 -2.66 -12.25 17.91
N ILE A 18 -3.65 -12.47 18.76
CA ILE A 18 -3.53 -12.35 20.22
C ILE A 18 -2.56 -13.41 20.75
N LEU A 19 -2.60 -14.64 20.26
CA LEU A 19 -1.64 -15.70 20.57
C LEU A 19 -0.27 -15.35 20.00
N SER A 20 -0.13 -14.69 18.84
CA SER A 20 1.17 -14.21 18.37
C SER A 20 1.71 -13.09 19.26
N PHE A 21 0.86 -12.16 19.71
CA PHE A 21 1.22 -11.09 20.64
C PHE A 21 1.59 -11.65 22.02
N ILE A 22 0.78 -12.57 22.55
CA ILE A 22 0.99 -13.28 23.82
C ILE A 22 2.24 -14.15 23.72
N VAL A 23 2.45 -14.88 22.62
CA VAL A 23 3.65 -15.68 22.37
C VAL A 23 4.87 -14.78 22.23
N THR A 24 4.80 -13.60 21.60
CA THR A 24 5.91 -12.64 21.61
C THR A 24 6.17 -12.07 23.00
N THR A 25 5.15 -11.83 23.84
CA THR A 25 5.36 -11.32 25.21
C THR A 25 5.78 -12.41 26.21
N VAL A 26 5.32 -13.65 26.04
CA VAL A 26 5.63 -14.79 26.92
C VAL A 26 6.96 -15.44 26.53
N LEU A 27 7.32 -15.48 25.23
CA LEU A 27 8.65 -15.93 24.79
C LEU A 27 9.72 -14.84 24.92
N ALA A 28 9.35 -13.58 25.17
CA ALA A 28 10.30 -12.54 25.61
C ALA A 28 10.76 -12.74 27.06
N GLN A 29 10.10 -13.60 27.84
CA GLN A 29 10.38 -13.79 29.27
C GLN A 29 11.00 -15.15 29.64
N THR A 30 11.27 -16.04 28.69
CA THR A 30 11.80 -17.39 29.00
C THR A 30 13.11 -17.68 28.26
N PRO A 31 14.26 -17.76 28.96
CA PRO A 31 15.47 -18.33 28.40
C PRO A 31 15.33 -19.85 28.43
N ALA A 32 14.99 -20.47 27.30
CA ALA A 32 15.09 -21.92 27.16
C ALA A 32 16.43 -22.28 26.51
N GLU A 33 17.34 -22.81 27.31
CA GLU A 33 18.57 -23.47 26.86
C GLU A 33 18.18 -24.70 26.02
N PHE A 34 18.46 -24.68 24.72
CA PHE A 34 18.34 -25.85 23.85
C PHE A 34 19.73 -26.23 23.33
N THR A 35 20.37 -27.18 24.01
CA THR A 35 21.64 -27.77 23.57
C THR A 35 21.36 -28.86 22.54
N SER A 36 21.56 -28.55 21.25
CA SER A 36 21.61 -29.53 20.18
C SER A 36 23.07 -29.92 19.90
N ASN A 37 23.47 -31.11 20.34
CA ASN A 37 24.73 -31.74 19.96
C ASN A 37 24.58 -32.32 18.54
N TYR A 38 24.92 -31.53 17.53
CA TYR A 38 25.12 -32.04 16.17
C TYR A 38 26.41 -31.43 15.60
N ALA A 39 27.43 -32.28 15.45
CA ALA A 39 28.67 -31.91 14.77
C ALA A 39 28.63 -32.48 13.33
N PRO A 40 28.47 -31.64 12.29
CA PRO A 40 28.55 -32.11 10.92
C PRO A 40 30.02 -32.39 10.53
N PRO A 41 30.26 -33.33 9.59
CA PRO A 41 31.59 -33.73 9.18
C PRO A 41 32.31 -32.61 8.42
N GLU A 42 33.61 -32.55 8.67
CA GLU A 42 34.57 -31.57 8.19
C GLU A 42 34.61 -31.53 6.65
N GLN A 43 33.86 -30.61 6.04
CA GLN A 43 34.09 -30.20 4.67
C GLN A 43 35.20 -29.16 4.65
N VAL A 44 36.26 -29.47 3.90
CA VAL A 44 37.38 -28.60 3.57
C VAL A 44 36.85 -27.30 2.94
N THR A 45 36.59 -26.33 3.80
CA THR A 45 36.18 -24.98 3.44
C THR A 45 37.44 -24.16 3.20
N LEU A 46 37.48 -23.44 2.07
CA LEU A 46 38.39 -22.32 1.86
C LEU A 46 38.47 -21.51 3.16
N LYS A 47 39.62 -21.56 3.85
CA LYS A 47 39.85 -20.88 5.14
C LYS A 47 39.26 -19.48 5.11
N LYS A 48 38.08 -19.30 5.72
CA LYS A 48 37.68 -18.03 6.34
C LYS A 48 38.85 -17.69 7.25
N ARG A 49 39.76 -16.81 6.79
CA ARG A 49 40.73 -16.21 7.70
C ARG A 49 39.88 -15.39 8.65
N ASP A 50 39.60 -15.95 9.81
CA ASP A 50 38.86 -15.23 10.83
C ASP A 50 39.76 -14.08 11.29
N CYS A 51 39.57 -12.90 10.69
CA CYS A 51 40.48 -11.75 10.84
C CYS A 51 40.66 -11.37 12.30
N GLN A 52 39.62 -11.57 13.09
CA GLN A 52 39.63 -11.41 14.53
C GLN A 52 40.65 -12.35 15.18
N SER A 53 40.64 -13.64 14.83
CA SER A 53 41.60 -14.62 15.36
C SER A 53 43.06 -14.28 14.99
N LEU A 54 43.29 -13.78 13.76
CA LEU A 54 44.63 -13.36 13.31
C LEU A 54 45.15 -12.16 14.10
N LEU A 55 44.26 -11.24 14.48
CA LEU A 55 44.62 -10.05 15.23
C LEU A 55 44.85 -10.32 16.71
N GLN A 56 44.09 -11.25 17.30
CA GLN A 56 44.26 -11.65 18.70
C GLN A 56 45.65 -12.25 18.97
N HIS A 57 46.29 -12.86 17.98
CA HIS A 57 47.61 -13.51 18.13
C HIS A 57 48.79 -12.61 17.75
N ASN A 58 48.57 -11.43 17.18
CA ASN A 58 49.65 -10.56 16.69
C ASN A 58 49.52 -9.11 17.20
N ARG A 59 49.98 -8.88 18.44
CA ARG A 59 49.89 -7.57 19.11
C ARG A 59 50.61 -6.43 18.40
N THR A 60 51.75 -6.70 17.75
CA THR A 60 52.52 -5.67 17.04
C THR A 60 51.76 -5.16 15.81
N LEU A 61 51.12 -6.09 15.08
CA LEU A 61 50.25 -5.75 13.95
C LEU A 61 49.02 -4.95 14.41
N TYR A 62 48.41 -5.33 15.54
CA TYR A 62 47.24 -4.61 16.08
C TYR A 62 47.57 -3.15 16.40
N HIS A 63 48.69 -2.86 17.07
CA HIS A 63 49.08 -1.48 17.40
C HIS A 63 49.28 -0.58 16.18
N GLU A 64 49.70 -1.15 15.03
CA GLU A 64 49.85 -0.41 13.77
C GLU A 64 48.49 -0.03 13.16
N ILE A 65 47.49 -0.90 13.27
CA ILE A 65 46.24 -0.78 12.54
C ILE A 65 45.04 -0.37 13.38
N ALA A 66 45.18 -0.34 14.71
CA ALA A 66 44.12 -0.01 15.65
C ALA A 66 43.55 1.37 15.37
N TYR A 67 42.22 1.47 15.44
CA TYR A 67 41.53 2.74 15.33
C TYR A 67 41.69 3.53 16.64
N LYS A 68 42.16 4.78 16.54
CA LYS A 68 42.42 5.66 17.69
C LYS A 68 41.43 6.84 17.80
N GLY A 69 40.41 6.87 16.95
CA GLY A 69 39.38 7.90 16.99
C GLY A 69 38.30 7.62 18.03
N HIS A 70 37.33 8.53 18.11
CA HIS A 70 36.17 8.39 18.99
C HIS A 70 35.20 7.33 18.48
N ILE A 71 34.70 6.46 19.36
CA ILE A 71 33.70 5.44 19.03
C ILE A 71 32.35 5.88 19.59
N THR A 72 31.41 6.16 18.69
CA THR A 72 30.07 6.64 19.04
C THR A 72 29.24 5.55 19.74
N ASN A 73 28.52 5.92 20.81
CA ASN A 73 27.59 5.07 21.57
C ASN A 73 28.19 3.79 22.16
N TYR A 74 29.48 3.83 22.49
CA TYR A 74 30.18 2.77 23.19
C TYR A 74 30.23 3.07 24.70
N TYR A 75 29.71 2.16 25.51
CA TYR A 75 29.82 2.26 26.97
C TYR A 75 31.19 1.75 27.40
N GLY A 76 32.19 2.65 27.36
CA GLY A 76 33.56 2.35 27.71
C GLY A 76 33.70 1.86 29.15
N SER A 77 34.35 0.70 29.32
CA SER A 77 34.79 0.18 30.61
C SER A 77 36.15 -0.51 30.43
N PRO A 78 36.97 -0.66 31.48
CA PRO A 78 38.28 -1.31 31.37
C PRO A 78 38.21 -2.74 30.79
N GLU A 79 37.14 -3.48 31.10
CA GLU A 79 36.86 -4.79 30.53
C GLU A 79 36.48 -4.69 29.04
N ALA A 80 35.64 -3.71 28.70
CA ALA A 80 35.21 -3.47 27.34
C ALA A 80 36.40 -3.11 26.43
N ASP A 81 37.30 -2.26 26.93
CA ASP A 81 38.47 -1.77 26.17
C ASP A 81 39.48 -2.90 25.92
N ALA A 82 39.56 -3.87 26.85
CA ALA A 82 40.43 -5.04 26.71
C ALA A 82 39.91 -6.04 25.66
N GLU A 83 38.59 -6.15 25.51
CA GLU A 83 37.96 -7.03 24.53
C GLU A 83 37.74 -6.36 23.15
N LEU A 84 37.75 -5.03 23.07
CA LEU A 84 37.48 -4.26 21.86
C LEU A 84 38.55 -4.48 20.77
N VAL A 85 38.09 -4.88 19.58
CA VAL A 85 38.89 -5.01 18.35
C VAL A 85 38.39 -4.00 17.33
N ALA A 86 38.88 -2.76 17.45
CA ALA A 86 38.57 -1.66 16.54
C ALA A 86 39.77 -1.36 15.64
N ILE A 87 39.59 -1.48 14.32
CA ILE A 87 40.66 -1.30 13.33
C ILE A 87 40.30 -0.25 12.29
N THR A 88 41.33 0.32 11.68
CA THR A 88 41.19 1.26 10.56
C THR A 88 40.83 0.53 9.26
N TYR A 89 40.20 1.21 8.29
CA TYR A 89 39.94 0.66 6.96
C TYR A 89 41.19 0.10 6.28
N LYS A 90 42.29 0.87 6.30
CA LYS A 90 43.59 0.42 5.76
C LYS A 90 44.08 -0.85 6.47
N GLY A 91 43.88 -0.90 7.79
CA GLY A 91 44.11 -2.08 8.62
C GLY A 91 43.31 -3.30 8.18
N CYS A 92 42.01 -3.13 7.97
CA CYS A 92 41.14 -4.19 7.49
C CYS A 92 41.62 -4.70 6.14
N VAL A 93 41.85 -3.85 5.14
CA VAL A 93 42.32 -4.30 3.83
C VAL A 93 43.66 -5.07 3.93
N LYS A 94 44.56 -4.65 4.81
CA LYS A 94 45.87 -5.29 5.05
C LYS A 94 45.74 -6.70 5.65
N VAL A 95 44.82 -6.91 6.59
CA VAL A 95 44.65 -8.20 7.29
C VAL A 95 43.68 -9.13 6.55
N CYS A 96 42.61 -8.53 6.04
CA CYS A 96 41.40 -9.19 5.59
C CYS A 96 41.28 -9.30 4.07
N GLY A 97 42.07 -8.54 3.31
CA GLY A 97 41.91 -8.44 1.86
C GLY A 97 40.62 -7.72 1.46
N SER A 98 40.30 -7.77 0.15
CA SER A 98 39.25 -6.93 -0.44
C SER A 98 37.86 -7.56 -0.53
N PHE A 99 37.69 -8.88 -0.37
CA PHE A 99 36.41 -9.57 -0.59
C PHE A 99 36.12 -10.67 0.43
N TRP A 100 34.92 -10.65 1.02
CA TRP A 100 34.41 -11.69 1.91
C TRP A 100 33.03 -12.09 1.40
N LYS A 101 32.83 -13.37 1.10
CA LYS A 101 31.51 -13.88 0.70
C LYS A 101 30.67 -14.18 1.94
N ASN A 102 29.34 -13.99 1.81
CA ASN A 102 28.40 -14.54 2.77
C ASN A 102 28.54 -16.06 2.86
N ASP A 103 28.23 -16.60 4.03
CA ASP A 103 28.01 -18.03 4.15
C ASP A 103 26.76 -18.44 3.36
N THR A 104 26.74 -19.67 2.86
CA THR A 104 25.61 -20.20 2.08
C THR A 104 24.31 -20.17 2.89
N GLN A 105 24.39 -20.38 4.20
CA GLN A 105 23.25 -20.33 5.11
C GLN A 105 22.60 -18.94 5.18
N THR A 106 23.40 -17.87 5.34
CA THR A 106 22.87 -16.49 5.38
C THR A 106 22.20 -16.09 4.06
N THR A 107 22.72 -16.59 2.94
CA THR A 107 22.12 -16.38 1.62
C THR A 107 20.74 -17.05 1.52
N LEU A 108 20.63 -18.28 2.04
CA LEU A 108 19.39 -19.04 2.10
C LEU A 108 18.35 -18.34 2.99
N ASP A 109 18.76 -17.89 4.18
CA ASP A 109 17.88 -17.16 5.10
C ASP A 109 17.29 -15.90 4.44
N LEU A 110 18.12 -15.09 3.77
CA LEU A 110 17.63 -13.89 3.05
C LEU A 110 16.65 -14.22 1.92
N LEU A 111 16.88 -15.31 1.20
CA LEU A 111 15.99 -15.76 0.12
C LEU A 111 14.64 -16.21 0.67
N LEU A 112 14.65 -17.04 1.72
CA LEU A 112 13.45 -17.60 2.33
C LEU A 112 12.64 -16.54 3.10
N ASP A 113 13.32 -15.62 3.78
CA ASP A 113 12.66 -14.66 4.67
C ASP A 113 12.02 -13.49 3.89
N TRP A 114 12.61 -13.05 2.78
CA TRP A 114 12.12 -11.84 2.07
C TRP A 114 11.85 -12.01 0.60
N ILE A 115 12.72 -12.72 -0.14
CA ILE A 115 12.56 -12.83 -1.59
C ILE A 115 11.33 -13.68 -1.90
N LEU A 116 11.18 -14.86 -1.29
CA LEU A 116 10.03 -15.72 -1.54
C LEU A 116 8.70 -15.11 -1.06
N PRO A 117 8.60 -14.54 0.16
CA PRO A 117 7.35 -13.89 0.58
C PRO A 117 7.00 -12.67 -0.28
N ALA A 118 7.97 -11.83 -0.65
CA ALA A 118 7.72 -10.70 -1.54
C ALA A 118 7.27 -11.15 -2.93
N LEU A 119 7.93 -12.15 -3.53
CA LEU A 119 7.49 -12.75 -4.79
C LEU A 119 6.11 -13.40 -4.66
N GLY A 120 5.81 -14.02 -3.52
CA GLY A 120 4.49 -14.58 -3.22
C GLY A 120 3.39 -13.52 -3.21
N LEU A 121 3.65 -12.33 -2.67
CA LEU A 121 2.71 -11.20 -2.73
C LEU A 121 2.60 -10.61 -4.14
N VAL A 122 3.74 -10.39 -4.81
CA VAL A 122 3.78 -9.83 -6.16
C VAL A 122 3.05 -10.74 -7.14
N THR A 123 3.29 -12.05 -7.13
CA THR A 123 2.61 -13.00 -8.02
C THR A 123 1.09 -13.03 -7.83
N GLN A 124 0.60 -12.72 -6.63
CA GLN A 124 -0.82 -12.64 -6.32
C GLN A 124 -1.44 -11.26 -6.60
N MET A 125 -0.64 -10.27 -7.01
CA MET A 125 -1.18 -8.97 -7.40
C MET A 125 -2.13 -9.14 -8.60
N PRO A 126 -3.10 -8.22 -8.76
CA PRO A 126 -4.00 -8.26 -9.90
C PRO A 126 -3.22 -8.03 -11.18
N TRP A 127 -3.03 -9.07 -11.99
CA TRP A 127 -2.35 -9.02 -13.29
C TRP A 127 -3.35 -9.07 -14.46
N GLU A 128 -3.06 -8.33 -15.52
CA GLU A 128 -3.79 -8.46 -16.79
C GLU A 128 -3.17 -9.57 -17.65
N SER A 129 -4.00 -10.48 -18.10
CA SER A 129 -3.61 -11.49 -19.08
C SER A 129 -3.48 -10.82 -20.46
N ASN A 130 -2.49 -11.24 -21.27
CA ASN A 130 -2.32 -10.84 -22.67
C ASN A 130 -1.80 -9.40 -22.93
N ARG A 131 -1.37 -8.64 -21.90
CA ARG A 131 -0.70 -7.33 -22.04
C ARG A 131 0.65 -7.26 -21.32
N ASN A 132 1.55 -8.19 -21.64
CA ASN A 132 2.81 -8.43 -20.91
C ASN A 132 3.69 -7.18 -20.71
N SER A 133 3.84 -6.33 -21.73
CA SER A 133 4.66 -5.10 -21.63
C SER A 133 4.09 -4.08 -20.64
N VAL A 134 2.76 -4.02 -20.54
CA VAL A 134 2.06 -3.12 -19.64
C VAL A 134 2.17 -3.61 -18.20
N THR A 135 2.04 -4.93 -17.99
CA THR A 135 2.24 -5.61 -16.71
C THR A 135 3.63 -5.31 -16.11
N VAL A 136 4.69 -5.33 -16.93
CA VAL A 136 6.06 -5.02 -16.48
C VAL A 136 6.19 -3.55 -16.05
N ILE A 137 5.60 -2.62 -16.81
CA ILE A 137 5.61 -1.19 -16.44
C ILE A 137 4.89 -0.95 -15.11
N TRP A 138 3.79 -1.67 -14.86
CA TRP A 138 3.06 -1.57 -13.60
C TRP A 138 3.82 -2.15 -12.42
N LEU A 139 4.49 -3.29 -12.60
CA LEU A 139 5.38 -3.84 -11.59
C LEU A 139 6.46 -2.83 -11.21
N ALA A 140 7.12 -2.21 -12.20
CA ALA A 140 8.12 -1.18 -11.97
C ALA A 140 7.55 0.07 -11.29
N ARG A 141 6.29 0.41 -11.55
CA ARG A 141 5.62 1.52 -10.86
C ARG A 141 5.34 1.19 -9.39
N TRP A 142 4.82 0.01 -9.11
CA TRP A 142 4.52 -0.43 -7.75
C TRP A 142 5.78 -0.55 -6.89
N ILE A 143 6.86 -1.07 -7.47
CA ILE A 143 8.14 -1.25 -6.77
C ILE A 143 8.98 0.03 -6.75
N GLY A 144 9.05 0.75 -7.88
CA GLY A 144 9.89 1.92 -8.06
C GLY A 144 9.27 3.23 -7.60
N SER A 145 7.95 3.30 -7.42
CA SER A 145 7.27 4.46 -6.84
C SER A 145 6.13 4.02 -5.91
N PRO A 146 6.44 3.31 -4.81
CA PRO A 146 5.44 2.74 -3.92
C PRO A 146 4.55 3.80 -3.27
N ILE A 147 5.07 5.00 -2.99
CA ILE A 147 4.30 6.10 -2.41
C ILE A 147 3.19 6.56 -3.38
N ALA A 148 3.54 6.80 -4.65
CA ALA A 148 2.55 7.21 -5.64
C ALA A 148 1.56 6.08 -5.93
N ALA A 149 2.03 4.85 -6.11
CA ALA A 149 1.18 3.69 -6.32
C ALA A 149 0.15 3.52 -5.20
N LEU A 150 0.61 3.56 -3.94
CA LEU A 150 -0.26 3.44 -2.77
C LEU A 150 -1.25 4.60 -2.68
N THR A 151 -0.82 5.84 -3.00
CA THR A 151 -1.71 7.01 -3.04
C THR A 151 -2.94 6.76 -3.90
N PHE A 152 -2.74 6.24 -5.12
CA PHE A 152 -3.85 6.01 -6.05
C PHE A 152 -4.72 4.81 -5.65
N CYS A 153 -4.15 3.74 -5.12
CA CYS A 153 -4.95 2.64 -4.57
C CYS A 153 -5.78 3.09 -3.36
N LEU A 154 -5.20 3.87 -2.45
CA LEU A 154 -5.91 4.42 -1.29
C LEU A 154 -7.02 5.39 -1.70
N TRP A 155 -6.82 6.14 -2.78
CA TRP A 155 -7.83 7.02 -3.35
C TRP A 155 -9.08 6.22 -3.78
N ASP A 156 -8.92 5.07 -4.43
CA ASP A 156 -10.06 4.21 -4.78
C ASP A 156 -10.72 3.55 -3.59
N VAL A 157 -9.94 3.05 -2.63
CA VAL A 157 -10.47 2.50 -1.38
C VAL A 157 -11.36 3.54 -0.69
N LYS A 158 -10.96 4.82 -0.73
CA LYS A 158 -11.76 5.94 -0.20
C LYS A 158 -13.02 6.22 -1.01
N ILE A 159 -12.98 6.12 -2.34
CA ILE A 159 -14.17 6.28 -3.19
C ILE A 159 -15.16 5.13 -2.95
N ALA A 160 -14.69 3.89 -2.86
CA ALA A 160 -15.51 2.74 -2.49
C ALA A 160 -16.15 2.90 -1.10
N ALA A 161 -15.41 3.45 -0.13
CA ALA A 161 -15.94 3.76 1.20
C ALA A 161 -17.09 4.78 1.13
N ARG A 162 -16.99 5.79 0.26
CA ARG A 162 -18.05 6.79 0.04
C ARG A 162 -19.27 6.19 -0.61
N CYS A 163 -19.11 5.39 -1.67
CA CYS A 163 -20.19 4.61 -2.27
C CYS A 163 -20.93 3.78 -1.21
N ALA A 164 -20.19 3.04 -0.38
CA ALA A 164 -20.77 2.23 0.69
C ALA A 164 -21.53 3.07 1.72
N LYS A 165 -21.03 4.27 2.05
CA LYS A 165 -21.67 5.20 2.98
C LYS A 165 -22.96 5.80 2.42
N LEU A 166 -23.02 6.11 1.12
CA LEU A 166 -24.24 6.61 0.49
C LEU A 166 -25.34 5.54 0.43
N ILE A 167 -24.99 4.29 0.12
CA ILE A 167 -25.94 3.15 0.24
C ILE A 167 -26.40 2.99 1.69
N ASN A 168 -25.51 3.23 2.66
CA ASN A 168 -25.88 3.19 4.06
C ASN A 168 -26.93 4.25 4.43
N LEU A 169 -26.99 5.36 3.71
CA LEU A 169 -27.94 6.43 3.95
C LEU A 169 -29.28 6.23 3.23
N THR A 170 -29.32 5.41 2.16
CA THR A 170 -30.54 5.17 1.38
C THR A 170 -31.47 4.16 2.00
N VAL A 171 -30.90 3.12 2.62
CA VAL A 171 -31.69 2.05 3.22
C VAL A 171 -32.15 2.50 4.61
N LYS A 172 -33.48 2.61 4.81
CA LYS A 172 -34.11 3.08 6.06
C LYS A 172 -33.43 2.51 7.32
N TYR A 173 -33.11 3.39 8.26
CA TYR A 173 -32.59 3.03 9.57
C TYR A 173 -33.75 2.60 10.49
N ARG A 174 -33.97 1.29 10.67
CA ARG A 174 -35.02 0.77 11.57
C ARG A 174 -34.38 0.14 12.81
N TYR A 175 -34.23 0.93 13.89
CA TYR A 175 -33.60 0.55 15.16
C TYR A 175 -34.13 -0.79 15.74
N LYS A 176 -35.45 -1.05 15.66
CA LYS A 176 -36.07 -2.30 16.14
C LYS A 176 -35.55 -3.58 15.45
N ARG A 177 -34.89 -3.51 14.28
CA ARG A 177 -34.56 -4.66 13.43
C ARG A 177 -33.11 -5.16 13.55
N TYR A 178 -32.26 -4.50 14.33
CA TYR A 178 -30.90 -4.99 14.62
C TYR A 178 -30.86 -6.19 15.56
N HIS A 179 -31.95 -6.39 16.30
CA HIS A 179 -32.14 -7.48 17.27
C HIS A 179 -33.04 -8.61 16.75
N SER A 180 -33.66 -8.49 15.57
CA SER A 180 -34.36 -9.60 14.92
C SER A 180 -33.37 -10.52 14.20
N ASP A 181 -33.70 -11.80 14.07
CA ASP A 181 -32.87 -12.78 13.36
C ASP A 181 -32.47 -12.27 11.97
N VAL A 182 -31.15 -12.13 11.76
CA VAL A 182 -30.51 -11.63 10.52
C VAL A 182 -30.89 -12.44 9.27
N LEU A 183 -31.61 -13.55 9.44
CA LEU A 183 -31.89 -14.58 8.43
C LEU A 183 -33.32 -14.58 7.89
N ARG A 184 -34.27 -13.80 8.42
CA ARG A 184 -35.66 -13.80 7.91
C ARG A 184 -35.95 -12.59 7.01
N VAL A 185 -36.33 -12.89 5.77
CA VAL A 185 -36.92 -11.94 4.82
C VAL A 185 -38.44 -11.98 5.06
N GLU A 186 -38.98 -11.00 5.77
CA GLU A 186 -40.43 -10.75 5.86
C GLU A 186 -40.89 -9.96 4.60
N SER A 187 -42.19 -9.74 4.38
CA SER A 187 -42.68 -8.92 3.25
C SER A 187 -42.05 -7.51 3.24
N ASP A 188 -41.89 -6.89 4.41
CA ASP A 188 -41.15 -5.64 4.63
C ASP A 188 -39.63 -5.71 4.29
N ALA A 189 -39.10 -6.90 4.03
CA ALA A 189 -37.72 -7.13 3.64
C ALA A 189 -37.56 -7.27 2.11
N GLU A 190 -38.65 -7.44 1.36
CA GLU A 190 -38.63 -7.38 -0.12
C GLU A 190 -38.42 -5.94 -0.59
N ASP A 191 -39.20 -4.98 -0.07
CA ASP A 191 -39.00 -3.54 -0.35
C ASP A 191 -37.60 -3.04 0.06
N GLU A 192 -37.10 -3.52 1.21
CA GLU A 192 -35.74 -3.18 1.69
C GLU A 192 -34.68 -3.76 0.75
N LEU A 193 -34.88 -4.99 0.26
CA LEU A 193 -33.98 -5.66 -0.66
C LEU A 193 -33.95 -4.99 -2.03
N GLU A 194 -35.11 -4.58 -2.55
CA GLU A 194 -35.23 -3.85 -3.81
C GLU A 194 -34.54 -2.48 -3.72
N THR A 195 -34.86 -1.70 -2.68
CA THR A 195 -34.21 -0.38 -2.47
C THR A 195 -32.69 -0.53 -2.33
N PHE A 196 -32.24 -1.55 -1.58
CA PHE A 196 -30.82 -1.84 -1.40
C PHE A 196 -30.16 -2.29 -2.71
N SER A 197 -30.79 -3.17 -3.49
CA SER A 197 -30.21 -3.70 -4.72
C SER A 197 -30.03 -2.58 -5.75
N HIS A 198 -31.03 -1.71 -5.92
CA HIS A 198 -30.94 -0.56 -6.81
C HIS A 198 -29.81 0.40 -6.41
N ALA A 199 -29.79 0.84 -5.16
CA ALA A 199 -28.72 1.73 -4.68
C ALA A 199 -27.34 1.07 -4.83
N ARG A 200 -27.23 -0.22 -4.52
CA ARG A 200 -25.99 -0.98 -4.65
C ARG A 200 -25.52 -1.09 -6.10
N ASP A 201 -26.41 -1.33 -7.05
CA ASP A 201 -26.08 -1.39 -8.48
C ASP A 201 -25.57 -0.04 -8.99
N GLN A 202 -26.27 1.06 -8.65
CA GLN A 202 -25.89 2.42 -9.05
C GLN A 202 -24.48 2.80 -8.59
N PHE A 203 -24.22 2.67 -7.29
CA PHE A 203 -22.94 3.07 -6.70
C PHE A 203 -21.80 2.09 -7.01
N TYR A 204 -22.11 0.83 -7.32
CA TYR A 204 -21.11 -0.11 -7.81
C TYR A 204 -20.68 0.21 -9.25
N ILE A 205 -21.63 0.51 -10.15
CA ILE A 205 -21.32 0.97 -11.51
C ILE A 205 -20.50 2.26 -11.46
N LEU A 206 -20.89 3.23 -10.62
CA LEU A 206 -20.16 4.49 -10.44
C LEU A 206 -18.70 4.28 -9.99
N LEU A 207 -18.47 3.31 -9.09
CA LEU A 207 -17.13 2.93 -8.66
C LEU A 207 -16.30 2.38 -9.81
N VAL A 208 -16.87 1.47 -10.62
CA VAL A 208 -16.19 0.85 -11.77
C VAL A 208 -15.87 1.88 -12.86
N MET A 209 -16.82 2.75 -13.18
CA MET A 209 -16.61 3.84 -14.14
C MET A 209 -15.43 4.74 -13.77
N ASN A 210 -15.15 4.90 -12.47
CA ASN A 210 -14.06 5.73 -12.00
C ASN A 210 -12.69 5.22 -12.53
N GLN A 211 -12.57 3.92 -12.82
CA GLN A 211 -11.34 3.29 -13.28
C GLN A 211 -11.06 3.45 -14.78
N PHE A 212 -12.03 3.98 -15.55
CA PHE A 212 -11.91 4.18 -17.00
C PHE A 212 -11.48 5.60 -17.34
N GLN A 213 -10.60 5.73 -18.33
CA GLN A 213 -10.27 7.03 -18.91
C GLN A 213 -11.40 7.54 -19.78
N LEU A 214 -11.61 8.85 -19.82
CA LEU A 214 -12.49 9.45 -20.83
C LEU A 214 -11.78 9.49 -22.19
N LYS A 215 -12.47 9.11 -23.26
CA LYS A 215 -11.97 9.27 -24.62
C LYS A 215 -11.98 10.75 -25.01
N LYS A 216 -10.94 11.16 -25.74
CA LYS A 216 -10.87 12.51 -26.35
C LYS A 216 -11.93 12.73 -27.43
N SER A 217 -12.57 11.68 -27.94
CA SER A 217 -13.73 11.82 -28.82
C SER A 217 -14.91 12.38 -28.02
N ALA A 218 -15.21 11.83 -26.84
CA ALA A 218 -16.29 12.32 -26.00
C ALA A 218 -16.15 13.82 -25.67
N GLU A 219 -14.92 14.29 -25.38
CA GLU A 219 -14.63 15.71 -25.12
C GLU A 219 -14.83 16.64 -26.34
N ARG A 220 -14.87 16.09 -27.57
CA ARG A 220 -15.08 16.87 -28.80
C ARG A 220 -16.55 16.97 -29.20
N TYR A 221 -17.34 15.95 -28.88
CA TYR A 221 -18.73 15.84 -29.30
C TYR A 221 -19.71 16.38 -28.26
N LEU A 222 -19.41 16.21 -26.97
CA LEU A 222 -20.26 16.74 -25.90
C LEU A 222 -19.55 17.81 -25.08
N SER A 223 -20.32 18.81 -24.67
CA SER A 223 -19.89 19.66 -23.56
C SER A 223 -19.72 18.79 -22.30
N PRO A 224 -18.80 19.16 -21.39
CA PRO A 224 -18.64 18.45 -20.12
C PRO A 224 -19.93 18.36 -19.29
N GLU A 225 -20.88 19.27 -19.53
CA GLU A 225 -22.15 19.32 -18.84
C GLU A 225 -23.14 18.29 -19.37
N GLU A 226 -23.33 18.25 -20.70
CA GLU A 226 -24.18 17.25 -21.36
C GLU A 226 -23.70 15.83 -21.06
N LEU A 227 -22.38 15.62 -21.04
CA LEU A 227 -21.80 14.33 -20.70
C LEU A 227 -22.16 13.90 -19.26
N VAL A 228 -22.04 14.81 -18.29
CA VAL A 228 -22.36 14.46 -16.90
C VAL A 228 -23.86 14.24 -16.73
N THR A 229 -24.72 15.07 -17.35
CA THR A 229 -26.18 14.88 -17.30
C THR A 229 -26.61 13.55 -17.92
N ALA A 230 -26.06 13.18 -19.07
CA ALA A 230 -26.39 11.90 -19.71
C ALA A 230 -25.92 10.70 -18.86
N VAL A 231 -24.75 10.83 -18.21
CA VAL A 231 -24.23 9.80 -17.29
C VAL A 231 -25.05 9.72 -16.00
N GLU A 232 -25.46 10.85 -15.42
CA GLU A 232 -26.36 10.89 -14.26
C GLU A 232 -27.71 10.26 -14.60
N GLY A 233 -28.27 10.56 -15.77
CA GLY A 233 -29.49 9.92 -16.27
C GLY A 233 -29.34 8.40 -16.37
N ALA A 234 -28.26 7.91 -17.00
CA ALA A 234 -28.01 6.48 -17.14
C ALA A 234 -27.89 5.75 -15.78
N ILE A 235 -27.30 6.40 -14.77
CA ILE A 235 -27.09 5.81 -13.45
C ILE A 235 -28.35 5.92 -12.58
N PHE A 236 -29.01 7.06 -12.54
CA PHE A 236 -30.02 7.36 -11.51
C PHE A 236 -31.46 7.36 -12.02
N SER A 237 -31.71 7.57 -13.32
CA SER A 237 -33.09 7.57 -13.84
C SER A 237 -33.76 6.22 -13.64
N MET A 238 -35.05 6.25 -13.29
CA MET A 238 -35.90 5.07 -13.14
C MET A 238 -36.78 4.83 -14.37
N ASP A 239 -36.64 5.66 -15.41
CA ASP A 239 -37.51 5.65 -16.58
C ASP A 239 -37.02 4.69 -17.67
N VAL A 240 -37.94 4.33 -18.56
CA VAL A 240 -37.63 3.64 -19.81
C VAL A 240 -37.28 4.71 -20.85
N VAL A 241 -36.00 4.81 -21.20
CA VAL A 241 -35.49 5.83 -22.12
C VAL A 241 -35.02 5.16 -23.40
N GLY A 242 -35.51 5.61 -24.56
CA GLY A 242 -35.14 5.05 -25.86
C GLY A 242 -35.51 3.55 -26.02
N GLY A 243 -36.53 3.07 -25.30
CA GLY A 243 -36.94 1.66 -25.29
C GLY A 243 -36.09 0.75 -24.39
N LEU A 244 -35.10 1.30 -23.68
CA LEU A 244 -34.27 0.60 -22.71
C LEU A 244 -34.80 0.83 -21.29
N ASP A 245 -35.09 -0.25 -20.58
CA ASP A 245 -35.33 -0.23 -19.14
C ASP A 245 -33.97 -0.08 -18.42
N LEU A 246 -33.65 1.15 -18.04
CA LEU A 246 -32.38 1.50 -17.43
C LEU A 246 -32.16 0.78 -16.10
N VAL A 247 -33.23 0.51 -15.34
CA VAL A 247 -33.17 -0.20 -14.07
C VAL A 247 -32.71 -1.64 -14.30
N LYS A 248 -33.33 -2.32 -15.26
CA LYS A 248 -33.01 -3.70 -15.62
C LYS A 248 -31.61 -3.83 -16.22
N GLU A 249 -31.21 -2.90 -17.08
CA GLU A 249 -29.87 -2.89 -17.68
C GLU A 249 -28.78 -2.59 -16.64
N ARG A 250 -29.00 -1.66 -15.70
CA ARG A 250 -28.08 -1.48 -14.55
C ARG A 250 -27.92 -2.76 -13.75
N ALA A 251 -29.03 -3.42 -13.41
CA ALA A 251 -28.99 -4.65 -12.62
C ALA A 251 -28.27 -5.78 -13.37
N ARG A 252 -28.43 -5.86 -14.70
CA ARG A 252 -27.71 -6.80 -15.55
C ARG A 252 -26.21 -6.48 -15.56
N LEU A 253 -25.85 -5.23 -15.81
CA LEU A 253 -24.47 -4.76 -15.89
C LEU A 253 -23.74 -4.94 -14.56
N ALA A 254 -24.34 -4.51 -13.46
CA ALA A 254 -23.78 -4.65 -12.11
C ALA A 254 -23.58 -6.13 -11.73
N ARG A 255 -24.52 -7.02 -12.07
CA ARG A 255 -24.36 -8.47 -11.86
C ARG A 255 -23.21 -9.04 -12.68
N ALA A 256 -23.11 -8.68 -13.96
CA ALA A 256 -22.01 -9.12 -14.82
C ALA A 256 -20.64 -8.66 -14.27
N LEU A 257 -20.56 -7.40 -13.80
CA LEU A 257 -19.36 -6.85 -13.18
C LEU A 257 -18.95 -7.61 -11.91
N ARG A 258 -19.89 -7.89 -10.99
CA ARG A 258 -19.64 -8.65 -9.74
C ARG A 258 -19.29 -10.11 -9.98
N ASP A 259 -19.80 -10.69 -11.06
CA ASP A 259 -19.48 -12.07 -11.46
C ASP A 259 -18.09 -12.19 -12.04
N ALA A 260 -17.63 -11.17 -12.78
CA ALA A 260 -16.26 -11.11 -13.30
C ALA A 260 -15.20 -10.87 -12.21
N ARG A 261 -15.57 -10.32 -11.04
CA ARG A 261 -14.61 -10.04 -9.97
C ARG A 261 -14.04 -11.34 -9.37
N LYS A 262 -12.72 -11.55 -9.52
CA LYS A 262 -11.97 -12.71 -9.00
C LYS A 262 -12.01 -12.76 -7.47
N ARG A 263 -12.32 -13.94 -6.90
CA ARG A 263 -12.50 -14.16 -5.45
C ARG A 263 -11.41 -15.05 -4.87
N GLY A 264 -10.29 -14.45 -4.46
CA GLY A 264 -9.13 -15.17 -3.94
C GLY A 264 -8.81 -14.87 -2.47
N ILE A 265 -9.81 -14.70 -1.58
CA ILE A 265 -9.56 -14.22 -0.20
C ILE A 265 -8.61 -15.11 0.60
N VAL A 266 -8.68 -16.43 0.42
CA VAL A 266 -7.83 -17.38 1.15
C VAL A 266 -6.36 -17.24 0.73
N PRO A 267 -6.00 -17.31 -0.58
CA PRO A 267 -4.65 -16.99 -1.04
C PRO A 267 -4.14 -15.63 -0.53
N ILE A 268 -4.98 -14.59 -0.59
CA ILE A 268 -4.63 -13.23 -0.15
C ILE A 268 -4.21 -13.22 1.33
N LEU A 269 -5.02 -13.83 2.20
CA LEU A 269 -4.74 -13.89 3.63
C LEU A 269 -3.55 -14.79 3.96
N LEU A 270 -3.35 -15.90 3.23
CA LEU A 270 -2.17 -16.76 3.37
C LEU A 270 -0.88 -16.04 2.97
N GLY A 271 -0.90 -15.28 1.87
CA GLY A 271 0.24 -14.46 1.43
C GLY A 271 0.60 -13.39 2.46
N LEU A 272 -0.40 -12.65 2.95
CA LEU A 272 -0.20 -11.66 4.01
C LEU A 272 0.33 -12.30 5.30
N GLY A 273 -0.31 -13.38 5.75
CA GLY A 273 0.09 -14.12 6.96
C GLY A 273 1.51 -14.66 6.86
N GLY A 274 1.91 -15.18 5.70
CA GLY A 274 3.28 -15.64 5.43
C GLY A 274 4.31 -14.52 5.56
N PHE A 275 4.02 -13.32 5.05
CA PHE A 275 4.91 -12.16 5.19
C PHE A 275 5.08 -11.74 6.66
N PHE A 276 3.98 -11.62 7.42
CA PHE A 276 4.04 -11.26 8.84
C PHE A 276 4.71 -12.34 9.69
N PHE A 277 4.53 -13.61 9.33
CA PHE A 277 5.22 -14.72 9.98
C PHE A 277 6.73 -14.65 9.76
N ALA A 278 7.18 -14.47 8.52
CA ALA A 278 8.59 -14.29 8.19
C ALA A 278 9.20 -13.09 8.93
N MET A 279 8.47 -11.96 8.99
CA MET A 279 8.86 -10.78 9.76
C MET A 279 9.03 -11.07 11.25
N SER A 280 8.10 -11.83 11.84
CA SER A 280 8.16 -12.18 13.26
C SER A 280 9.36 -13.08 13.59
N VAL A 281 9.65 -14.06 12.71
CA VAL A 281 10.83 -14.92 12.83
C VAL A 281 12.12 -14.12 12.70
N ALA A 282 12.20 -13.23 11.72
CA ALA A 282 13.38 -12.38 11.51
C ALA A 282 13.65 -11.46 12.71
N ILE A 283 12.62 -10.83 13.27
CA ILE A 283 12.73 -10.02 14.49
C ILE A 283 13.23 -10.88 15.65
N ARG A 284 12.64 -12.06 15.87
CA ARG A 284 13.09 -12.97 16.94
C ARG A 284 14.57 -13.33 16.77
N LYS A 285 15.01 -13.70 15.57
CA LYS A 285 16.41 -14.01 15.25
C LYS A 285 17.35 -12.81 15.53
N ALA A 286 16.88 -11.58 15.31
CA ALA A 286 17.66 -10.38 15.60
C ALA A 286 17.87 -10.12 17.10
N PHE A 287 16.93 -10.55 17.96
CA PHE A 287 17.01 -10.37 19.42
C PHE A 287 17.53 -11.58 20.19
N SER A 288 17.51 -12.80 19.62
CA SER A 288 18.05 -14.00 20.27
C SER A 288 19.59 -13.98 20.24
N GLY A 289 20.21 -13.63 21.36
CA GLY A 289 21.66 -13.37 21.50
C GLY A 289 22.63 -14.52 21.19
N GLY A 290 22.17 -15.72 20.80
CA GLY A 290 23.00 -16.90 20.55
C GLY A 290 23.75 -16.92 19.19
N GLU A 291 23.22 -16.25 18.16
CA GLU A 291 23.77 -16.28 16.78
C GLU A 291 23.98 -14.87 16.19
N SER A 292 23.91 -13.83 17.04
CA SER A 292 23.66 -12.43 16.66
C SER A 292 24.86 -11.65 16.11
N GLY A 293 25.47 -12.12 15.02
CA GLY A 293 26.27 -11.22 14.17
C GLY A 293 25.38 -10.14 13.54
N GLY A 294 25.94 -8.97 13.17
CA GLY A 294 25.19 -7.90 12.50
C GLY A 294 24.34 -8.37 11.29
N ALA A 295 24.71 -9.49 10.66
CA ALA A 295 23.95 -10.20 9.63
C ALA A 295 22.44 -10.39 9.93
N THR A 296 22.04 -10.67 11.17
CA THR A 296 20.62 -10.91 11.51
C THR A 296 19.79 -9.62 11.56
N ALA A 297 20.39 -8.51 12.00
CA ALA A 297 19.76 -7.20 11.97
C ALA A 297 19.58 -6.68 10.54
N PHE A 298 20.53 -6.96 9.65
CA PHE A 298 20.40 -6.62 8.23
C PHE A 298 19.28 -7.41 7.55
N ASN A 299 19.04 -8.65 7.97
CA ASN A 299 17.91 -9.43 7.50
C ASN A 299 16.60 -8.70 7.81
N VAL A 300 16.38 -8.29 9.06
CA VAL A 300 15.20 -7.48 9.45
C VAL A 300 15.14 -6.16 8.68
N GLY A 301 16.28 -5.49 8.49
CA GLY A 301 16.37 -4.24 7.73
C GLY A 301 15.86 -4.37 6.30
N LEU A 302 16.19 -5.47 5.61
CA LEU A 302 15.66 -5.74 4.28
C LEU A 302 14.14 -5.95 4.30
N GLY A 303 13.63 -6.67 5.29
CA GLY A 303 12.20 -6.83 5.51
C GLY A 303 11.46 -5.51 5.71
N LEU A 304 12.03 -4.61 6.53
CA LEU A 304 11.47 -3.26 6.75
C LEU A 304 11.55 -2.41 5.48
N LEU A 305 12.59 -2.56 4.66
CA LEU A 305 12.69 -1.83 3.38
C LEU A 305 11.51 -2.15 2.45
N VAL A 306 11.08 -3.42 2.40
CA VAL A 306 9.95 -3.90 1.59
C VAL A 306 8.64 -4.04 2.38
N GLY A 307 8.62 -3.60 3.65
CA GLY A 307 7.47 -3.80 4.55
C GLY A 307 6.21 -3.02 4.18
N TRP A 308 6.30 -2.09 3.22
CA TRP A 308 5.14 -1.44 2.63
C TRP A 308 4.40 -2.32 1.62
N LEU A 309 5.04 -3.39 1.11
CA LEU A 309 4.50 -4.26 0.07
C LEU A 309 3.18 -4.96 0.49
N PRO A 310 3.03 -5.52 1.71
CA PRO A 310 1.75 -6.06 2.18
C PRO A 310 0.61 -5.04 2.15
N VAL A 311 0.89 -3.79 2.52
CA VAL A 311 -0.11 -2.70 2.53
C VAL A 311 -0.49 -2.33 1.10
N LEU A 312 0.49 -2.16 0.21
CA LEU A 312 0.22 -1.88 -1.21
C LEU A 312 -0.52 -3.02 -1.89
N TYR A 313 -0.10 -4.26 -1.64
CA TYR A 313 -0.73 -5.48 -2.13
C TYR A 313 -2.21 -5.51 -1.74
N LEU A 314 -2.50 -5.33 -0.45
CA LEU A 314 -3.88 -5.34 0.02
C LEU A 314 -4.69 -4.17 -0.54
N ALA A 315 -4.11 -2.96 -0.65
CA ALA A 315 -4.79 -1.82 -1.25
C ALA A 315 -5.15 -2.09 -2.72
N ALA A 316 -4.21 -2.66 -3.50
CA ALA A 316 -4.44 -3.06 -4.88
C ALA A 316 -5.48 -4.20 -5.00
N VAL A 317 -5.54 -5.10 -4.03
CA VAL A 317 -6.58 -6.15 -3.97
C VAL A 317 -7.96 -5.57 -3.64
N VAL A 318 -8.04 -4.58 -2.75
CA VAL A 318 -9.32 -3.92 -2.41
C VAL A 318 -9.83 -3.10 -3.60
N ASP A 319 -8.93 -2.39 -4.29
CA ASP A 319 -9.16 -1.69 -5.57
C ASP A 319 -9.68 -2.63 -6.70
N ASN A 320 -9.59 -3.95 -6.52
CA ASN A 320 -9.74 -4.90 -7.61
C ASN A 320 -11.14 -5.01 -8.26
N ASP A 321 -11.31 -4.29 -9.38
CA ASP A 321 -12.25 -4.59 -10.46
C ASP A 321 -11.51 -4.65 -11.84
N HIS A 322 -10.45 -5.47 -11.91
CA HIS A 322 -9.32 -5.32 -12.85
C HIS A 322 -9.43 -5.88 -14.28
N ASP A 323 -10.61 -6.17 -14.79
CA ASP A 323 -10.66 -6.46 -16.23
C ASP A 323 -10.90 -5.14 -16.95
N ASN A 324 -10.00 -4.76 -17.88
CA ASN A 324 -10.37 -3.84 -18.95
C ASN A 324 -11.55 -4.53 -19.65
N LYS A 325 -12.77 -4.18 -19.26
CA LYS A 325 -14.01 -4.79 -19.72
C LYS A 325 -14.51 -3.94 -20.88
N PRO A 326 -14.06 -4.18 -22.13
CA PRO A 326 -14.61 -3.47 -23.28
C PRO A 326 -16.12 -3.68 -23.37
N GLU A 327 -16.62 -4.82 -22.88
CA GLU A 327 -18.04 -5.12 -22.73
C GLU A 327 -18.74 -4.13 -21.79
N PHE A 328 -18.14 -3.83 -20.62
CA PHE A 328 -18.68 -2.80 -19.73
C PHE A 328 -18.74 -1.44 -20.41
N ALA A 329 -17.64 -1.01 -21.05
CA ALA A 329 -17.59 0.27 -21.73
C ALA A 329 -18.67 0.36 -22.83
N ARG A 330 -18.82 -0.69 -23.64
CA ARG A 330 -19.84 -0.78 -24.69
C ARG A 330 -21.26 -0.73 -24.11
N ASP A 331 -21.54 -1.57 -23.13
CA ASP A 331 -22.90 -1.72 -22.58
C ASP A 331 -23.31 -0.44 -21.81
N PHE A 332 -22.38 0.18 -21.08
CA PHE A 332 -22.64 1.46 -20.42
C PHE A 332 -22.77 2.63 -21.41
N ASN A 333 -21.92 2.69 -22.45
CA ASN A 333 -22.03 3.69 -23.51
C ASN A 333 -23.40 3.63 -24.19
N ALA A 334 -23.98 2.43 -24.37
CA ALA A 334 -25.34 2.28 -24.91
C ALA A 334 -26.40 2.92 -24.01
N MET A 335 -26.29 2.74 -22.69
CA MET A 335 -27.20 3.38 -21.72
C MET A 335 -27.07 4.90 -21.75
N VAL A 336 -25.86 5.44 -21.81
CA VAL A 336 -25.65 6.90 -21.86
C VAL A 336 -26.14 7.49 -23.19
N SER A 337 -25.91 6.80 -24.29
CA SER A 337 -26.40 7.22 -25.61
C SER A 337 -27.93 7.30 -25.65
N ALA A 338 -28.63 6.35 -25.00
CA ALA A 338 -30.08 6.39 -24.86
C ALA A 338 -30.56 7.63 -24.08
N CYS A 339 -29.83 8.05 -23.04
CA CYS A 339 -30.17 9.21 -22.23
C CYS A 339 -29.88 10.56 -22.89
N HIS A 340 -29.05 10.61 -23.94
CA HIS A 340 -28.71 11.85 -24.63
C HIS A 340 -29.73 12.26 -25.71
N GLY A 341 -30.47 11.30 -26.28
CA GLY A 341 -31.63 11.58 -27.15
C GLY A 341 -31.36 11.83 -28.64
N GLU A 342 -30.11 12.05 -29.08
CA GLU A 342 -29.80 12.39 -30.48
C GLU A 342 -29.48 11.19 -31.41
N GLY A 343 -29.58 9.95 -30.93
CA GLY A 343 -29.32 8.75 -31.74
C GLY A 343 -27.85 8.52 -32.13
N GLU A 344 -26.94 9.43 -31.80
CA GLU A 344 -25.50 9.24 -31.94
C GLU A 344 -24.95 8.34 -30.81
N VAL A 345 -24.14 7.34 -31.18
CA VAL A 345 -23.48 6.46 -30.21
C VAL A 345 -22.33 7.21 -29.55
N ILE A 346 -22.48 7.51 -28.26
CA ILE A 346 -21.47 8.21 -27.49
C ILE A 346 -20.47 7.19 -26.94
N ASP A 347 -19.25 7.22 -27.46
CA ASP A 347 -18.17 6.40 -26.96
C ASP A 347 -17.34 7.16 -25.90
N ILE A 348 -17.72 6.98 -24.63
CA ILE A 348 -17.23 7.78 -23.50
C ILE A 348 -15.94 7.22 -22.94
N PHE A 349 -15.88 5.90 -22.77
CA PHE A 349 -14.78 5.24 -22.08
C PHE A 349 -13.67 4.77 -23.01
N GLY A 350 -12.44 5.09 -22.61
CA GLY A 350 -11.19 4.62 -23.17
C GLY A 350 -10.77 3.28 -22.57
N GLU A 351 -9.46 3.04 -22.56
CA GLU A 351 -8.91 1.88 -21.87
C GLU A 351 -9.13 2.00 -20.35
N GLY A 352 -9.57 0.91 -19.71
CA GLY A 352 -9.53 0.78 -18.26
C GLY A 352 -8.07 0.83 -17.82
N LYS A 353 -7.70 1.82 -16.99
CA LYS A 353 -6.31 1.94 -16.54
C LYS A 353 -6.05 1.34 -15.18
N GLY A 354 -7.05 1.20 -14.31
CA GLY A 354 -6.85 0.87 -12.89
C GLY A 354 -6.07 1.99 -12.19
N GLN A 355 -6.51 2.50 -11.04
CA GLN A 355 -5.96 3.81 -10.60
C GLN A 355 -4.59 3.67 -9.95
N GLY A 356 -4.23 2.51 -9.39
CA GLY A 356 -2.84 2.19 -9.03
C GLY A 356 -1.84 2.21 -10.20
N ARG A 357 -2.32 2.18 -11.44
CA ARG A 357 -1.54 1.95 -12.67
C ARG A 357 -1.51 3.16 -13.62
N GLY A 358 -2.56 3.98 -13.64
CA GLY A 358 -2.65 5.19 -14.47
C GLY A 358 -2.20 6.46 -13.74
N ARG A 359 -1.14 7.14 -14.22
CA ARG A 359 -0.74 8.46 -13.68
C ARG A 359 -1.78 9.53 -13.99
N TRP A 360 -2.00 10.42 -13.02
CA TRP A 360 -2.86 11.62 -13.15
C TRP A 360 -4.26 11.31 -13.68
N HIS A 361 -4.73 10.08 -13.47
CA HIS A 361 -6.04 9.62 -13.89
C HIS A 361 -7.09 10.05 -12.87
N PHE A 362 -8.15 10.68 -13.35
CA PHE A 362 -9.38 10.92 -12.60
C PHE A 362 -10.53 10.29 -13.36
N GLY A 363 -11.25 9.39 -12.70
CA GLY A 363 -12.51 8.92 -13.21
C GLY A 363 -13.61 9.98 -13.12
N ILE A 364 -14.59 9.88 -14.01
CA ILE A 364 -15.80 10.71 -13.98
C ILE A 364 -16.62 10.47 -12.70
N GLY A 365 -16.50 9.26 -12.11
CA GLY A 365 -17.25 8.85 -10.93
C GLY A 365 -17.04 9.76 -9.72
N GLN A 366 -15.82 10.24 -9.48
CA GLN A 366 -15.55 11.20 -8.40
C GLN A 366 -16.32 12.51 -8.54
N THR A 367 -16.43 13.03 -9.77
CA THR A 367 -17.10 14.31 -10.04
C THR A 367 -18.58 14.19 -9.73
N ILE A 368 -19.20 13.14 -10.25
CA ILE A 368 -20.61 12.81 -10.00
C ILE A 368 -20.85 12.60 -8.49
N MET A 369 -19.98 11.85 -7.83
CA MET A 369 -20.06 11.60 -6.39
C MET A 369 -20.08 12.89 -5.58
N THR A 370 -19.19 13.83 -5.92
CA THR A 370 -19.06 15.09 -5.18
C THR A 370 -20.29 15.98 -5.37
N ARG A 371 -20.84 16.02 -6.60
CA ARG A 371 -22.10 16.72 -6.89
C ARG A 371 -23.29 16.17 -6.10
N ILE A 372 -23.37 14.85 -6.01
CA ILE A 372 -24.43 14.17 -5.25
C ILE A 372 -24.30 14.52 -3.76
N GLU A 373 -23.08 14.50 -3.25
CA GLU A 373 -22.79 14.76 -1.84
C GLU A 373 -23.09 16.19 -1.39
N GLU A 374 -22.68 17.19 -2.17
CA GLU A 374 -22.91 18.61 -1.83
C GLU A 374 -24.41 18.89 -1.69
N LYS A 375 -25.23 18.46 -2.66
CA LYS A 375 -26.68 18.62 -2.58
C LYS A 375 -27.34 17.74 -1.54
N PHE A 376 -26.80 16.54 -1.32
CA PHE A 376 -27.28 15.67 -0.25
C PHE A 376 -27.16 16.42 1.08
N MET A 377 -26.02 17.04 1.36
CA MET A 377 -25.82 17.81 2.59
C MET A 377 -26.79 18.99 2.72
N ASP A 378 -27.15 19.64 1.61
CA ASP A 378 -28.08 20.78 1.63
C ASP A 378 -29.55 20.38 1.87
N LYS A 379 -29.98 19.21 1.39
CA LYS A 379 -31.40 18.77 1.44
C LYS A 379 -31.68 17.68 2.46
N TRP A 380 -30.66 17.05 3.04
CA TRP A 380 -30.87 15.89 3.89
C TRP A 380 -31.50 16.25 5.23
N THR A 381 -32.61 15.57 5.54
CA THR A 381 -33.21 15.55 6.87
C THR A 381 -33.19 14.13 7.42
N LYS A 382 -32.91 13.98 8.72
CA LYS A 382 -32.76 12.67 9.36
C LYS A 382 -34.05 11.86 9.25
N GLY A 383 -34.06 10.81 8.43
CA GLY A 383 -35.16 9.84 8.31
C GLY A 383 -35.93 9.85 6.99
N SER A 384 -35.65 10.76 6.05
CA SER A 384 -36.26 10.74 4.71
C SER A 384 -35.67 9.63 3.82
N ILE A 385 -36.51 8.95 3.03
CA ILE A 385 -36.04 8.08 1.94
C ILE A 385 -35.44 9.00 0.86
N ILE A 386 -34.29 8.62 0.32
CA ILE A 386 -33.57 9.42 -0.68
C ILE A 386 -33.98 8.93 -2.07
N ASP A 387 -34.54 9.83 -2.86
CA ASP A 387 -34.68 9.62 -4.30
C ASP A 387 -33.47 10.23 -5.02
N TRP A 388 -32.58 9.37 -5.53
CA TRP A 388 -31.39 9.80 -6.24
C TRP A 388 -31.69 10.41 -7.61
N ALA A 389 -32.78 10.01 -8.27
CA ALA A 389 -33.17 10.58 -9.56
C ALA A 389 -33.52 12.05 -9.37
N GLN A 390 -34.40 12.34 -8.40
CA GLN A 390 -34.78 13.71 -8.04
C GLN A 390 -33.59 14.56 -7.56
N LEU A 391 -32.65 13.97 -6.82
CA LEU A 391 -31.45 14.67 -6.34
C LEU A 391 -30.47 15.00 -7.49
N SER A 392 -30.36 14.11 -8.49
CA SER A 392 -29.53 14.34 -9.68
C SER A 392 -30.10 15.49 -10.52
N GLU A 393 -31.41 15.47 -10.80
CA GLU A 393 -32.11 16.47 -11.62
C GLU A 393 -32.12 17.88 -11.00
N ALA A 394 -32.20 17.98 -9.67
CA ALA A 394 -32.23 19.25 -8.97
C ALA A 394 -30.88 20.01 -8.93
N SER A 395 -30.02 19.84 -9.94
CA SER A 395 -28.70 20.48 -10.06
C SER A 395 -28.81 21.89 -10.62
N PRO A 396 -28.54 22.95 -9.84
CA PRO A 396 -28.60 24.31 -10.38
C PRO A 396 -27.58 24.50 -11.51
N GLU A 397 -28.03 25.16 -12.58
CA GLU A 397 -27.28 25.41 -13.81
C GLU A 397 -26.04 26.31 -13.63
N THR A 398 -26.00 27.12 -12.57
CA THR A 398 -25.13 28.32 -12.52
C THR A 398 -23.82 28.19 -11.75
N GLU A 399 -23.60 27.11 -10.96
CA GLU A 399 -22.33 26.88 -10.24
C GLU A 399 -21.51 25.69 -10.79
N ARG A 400 -21.71 25.34 -12.07
CA ARG A 400 -21.05 24.23 -12.79
C ARG A 400 -19.55 24.44 -13.06
N LYS A 401 -18.78 25.03 -12.13
CA LYS A 401 -17.33 24.84 -12.14
C LYS A 401 -17.09 23.43 -11.65
N ILE A 402 -16.56 22.57 -12.51
CA ILE A 402 -16.05 21.27 -12.10
C ILE A 402 -14.83 21.58 -11.20
N GLU A 403 -15.07 21.83 -9.90
CA GLU A 403 -14.05 22.09 -8.90
C GLU A 403 -13.36 20.78 -8.59
N LEU A 404 -12.44 20.48 -9.47
CA LEU A 404 -11.88 19.16 -9.63
C LEU A 404 -10.47 19.15 -9.04
N GLY A 405 -9.92 20.15 -8.32
CA GLY A 405 -10.35 20.89 -7.11
C GLY A 405 -10.07 20.20 -5.76
N HIS A 406 -9.96 18.87 -5.70
CA HIS A 406 -10.10 18.18 -4.42
C HIS A 406 -8.86 18.21 -3.51
N TRP A 407 -8.94 18.94 -2.37
CA TRP A 407 -8.08 18.72 -1.19
C TRP A 407 -8.20 17.31 -0.62
N ARG A 408 -9.28 16.59 -0.97
CA ARG A 408 -9.54 15.24 -0.50
C ARG A 408 -8.48 14.20 -0.94
N ILE A 409 -7.68 14.48 -1.98
CA ILE A 409 -6.57 13.60 -2.40
C ILE A 409 -5.35 13.73 -1.47
N ILE A 410 -5.23 14.84 -0.74
CA ILE A 410 -4.12 15.10 0.17
C ILE A 410 -4.06 14.05 1.27
N GLU A 411 -5.21 13.58 1.79
CA GLU A 411 -5.24 12.55 2.82
C GLU A 411 -4.60 11.23 2.32
N PRO A 412 -5.05 10.58 1.23
CA PRO A 412 -4.35 9.42 0.67
C PRO A 412 -2.86 9.63 0.37
N MET A 413 -2.47 10.85 -0.05
CA MET A 413 -1.07 11.20 -0.31
C MET A 413 -0.24 11.21 0.98
N ILE A 414 -0.74 11.86 2.04
CA ILE A 414 -0.07 11.89 3.35
C ILE A 414 -0.02 10.48 3.94
N THR A 415 -1.13 9.74 3.89
CA THR A 415 -1.20 8.36 4.40
C THR A 415 -0.19 7.47 3.68
N ALA A 416 -0.11 7.53 2.34
CA ALA A 416 0.86 6.74 1.59
C ALA A 416 2.31 7.13 1.91
N PHE A 417 2.60 8.43 2.05
CA PHE A 417 3.92 8.93 2.43
C PHE A 417 4.34 8.45 3.82
N VAL A 418 3.44 8.54 4.80
CA VAL A 418 3.71 8.11 6.19
C VAL A 418 3.91 6.60 6.25
N ILE A 419 3.08 5.80 5.58
CA ILE A 419 3.20 4.34 5.58
C ILE A 419 4.51 3.92 4.92
N VAL A 420 4.73 4.29 3.66
CA VAL A 420 5.91 3.83 2.91
C VAL A 420 7.19 4.44 3.48
N GLY A 421 7.20 5.76 3.68
CA GLY A 421 8.36 6.47 4.22
C GLY A 421 8.68 6.05 5.64
N GLY A 422 7.68 5.91 6.50
CA GLY A 422 7.87 5.46 7.88
C GLY A 422 8.39 4.02 7.98
N ILE A 423 7.78 3.08 7.25
CA ILE A 423 8.22 1.67 7.25
C ILE A 423 9.66 1.55 6.70
N SER A 424 9.93 2.16 5.54
CA SER A 424 11.27 2.10 4.94
C SER A 424 12.32 2.87 5.75
N SER A 425 11.97 3.96 6.44
CA SER A 425 12.90 4.67 7.32
C SER A 425 13.39 3.79 8.49
N GLY A 426 12.56 2.84 8.95
CA GLY A 426 12.95 1.84 9.94
C GLY A 426 14.15 1.00 9.50
N SER A 427 14.25 0.67 8.20
CA SER A 427 15.43 -0.04 7.67
C SER A 427 16.72 0.77 7.73
N PHE A 428 16.63 2.07 7.44
CA PHE A 428 17.76 3.00 7.55
C PHE A 428 18.19 3.18 9.01
N LEU A 429 17.24 3.47 9.91
CA LEU A 429 17.51 3.66 11.33
C LEU A 429 18.15 2.41 11.92
N LEU A 430 17.60 1.23 11.63
CA LEU A 430 18.16 -0.03 12.08
C LEU A 430 19.62 -0.17 11.61
N ALA A 431 19.88 -0.01 10.31
CA ALA A 431 21.23 -0.18 9.75
C ALA A 431 22.23 0.90 10.15
N TYR A 432 21.77 2.14 10.41
CA TYR A 432 22.60 3.25 10.86
C TYR A 432 23.04 3.07 12.31
N PHE A 433 22.14 2.58 13.18
CA PHE A 433 22.43 2.36 14.58
C PHE A 433 22.97 0.96 14.91
N THR A 434 23.01 0.03 13.95
CA THR A 434 23.76 -1.23 14.11
C THR A 434 25.26 -0.92 14.24
N PRO A 435 25.95 -1.38 15.31
CA PRO A 435 27.38 -1.16 15.47
C PRO A 435 28.24 -1.73 14.32
N PRO A 436 29.30 -1.01 13.88
CA PRO A 436 29.67 0.35 14.30
C PRO A 436 28.62 1.39 13.86
N VAL A 437 28.21 2.26 14.78
CA VAL A 437 27.13 3.24 14.53
C VAL A 437 27.57 4.27 13.51
N GLY A 438 26.85 4.37 12.39
CA GLY A 438 26.97 5.48 11.44
C GLY A 438 26.67 5.13 9.99
N PHE A 439 27.18 5.98 9.10
CA PHE A 439 26.87 5.93 7.68
C PHE A 439 27.78 4.94 6.94
N ALA A 440 27.30 3.71 6.79
CA ALA A 440 27.92 2.65 6.02
C ALA A 440 27.26 2.49 4.64
N TRP A 441 27.82 1.65 3.78
CA TRP A 441 27.27 1.43 2.44
C TRP A 441 25.87 0.78 2.46
N ARG A 442 25.54 0.05 3.52
CA ARG A 442 24.23 -0.58 3.73
C ARG A 442 23.16 0.44 4.11
N SER A 443 23.41 1.28 5.12
CA SER A 443 22.48 2.34 5.48
C SER A 443 22.33 3.36 4.34
N ALA A 444 23.41 3.67 3.61
CA ALA A 444 23.37 4.49 2.41
C ALA A 444 22.48 3.92 1.29
N SER A 445 22.49 2.60 1.08
CA SER A 445 21.71 1.97 0.02
C SER A 445 20.20 1.97 0.34
N TYR A 446 19.83 1.70 1.60
CA TYR A 446 18.44 1.88 2.06
C TYR A 446 17.96 3.32 1.91
N LEU A 447 18.78 4.29 2.32
CA LEU A 447 18.46 5.71 2.19
C LEU A 447 18.31 6.13 0.72
N THR A 448 19.15 5.60 -0.18
CA THR A 448 19.08 5.89 -1.61
C THR A 448 17.75 5.47 -2.21
N CYS A 449 17.28 4.25 -1.94
CA CYS A 449 15.97 3.77 -2.39
C CYS A 449 14.82 4.65 -1.86
N LEU A 450 14.90 5.06 -0.58
CA LEU A 450 13.89 5.92 0.02
C LEU A 450 13.91 7.33 -0.61
N CYS A 451 15.08 7.95 -0.75
CA CYS A 451 15.24 9.27 -1.37
C CYS A 451 14.76 9.29 -2.82
N LEU A 452 15.08 8.26 -3.62
CA LEU A 452 14.56 8.13 -4.99
C LEU A 452 13.04 7.99 -5.00
N SER A 453 12.46 7.20 -4.10
CA SER A 453 11.00 7.05 -3.99
C SER A 453 10.32 8.36 -3.63
N VAL A 454 10.87 9.12 -2.67
CA VAL A 454 10.37 10.44 -2.27
C VAL A 454 10.53 11.46 -3.39
N LEU A 455 11.66 11.46 -4.10
CA LEU A 455 11.90 12.34 -5.24
C LEU A 455 10.87 12.09 -6.36
N ILE A 456 10.65 10.83 -6.73
CA ILE A 456 9.65 10.45 -7.73
C ILE A 456 8.27 10.93 -7.30
N PHE A 457 7.91 10.71 -6.03
CA PHE A 457 6.65 11.18 -5.48
C PHE A 457 6.50 12.70 -5.55
N VAL A 458 7.49 13.47 -5.10
CA VAL A 458 7.46 14.95 -5.17
C VAL A 458 7.30 15.44 -6.60
N ILE A 459 8.03 14.85 -7.56
CA ILE A 459 7.89 15.17 -8.98
C ILE A 459 6.47 14.82 -9.45
N ASP A 460 5.92 13.67 -9.07
CA ASP A 460 4.56 13.25 -9.44
C ASP A 460 3.49 14.20 -8.88
N ILE A 461 3.65 14.72 -7.65
CA ILE A 461 2.77 15.72 -7.04
C ILE A 461 2.83 17.05 -7.78
N VAL A 462 4.04 17.55 -8.03
CA VAL A 462 4.24 18.84 -8.71
C VAL A 462 3.65 18.76 -10.12
N LEU A 463 3.96 17.69 -10.84
CA LEU A 463 3.41 17.45 -12.18
C LEU A 463 1.90 17.24 -12.14
N PHE A 464 1.38 16.54 -11.13
CA PHE A 464 -0.05 16.40 -10.93
C PHE A 464 -0.72 17.78 -10.84
N LYS A 465 -0.21 18.70 -10.01
CA LYS A 465 -0.77 20.07 -9.90
C LYS A 465 -0.68 20.84 -11.22
N VAL A 466 0.46 20.77 -11.90
CA VAL A 466 0.74 21.50 -13.16
C VAL A 466 -0.09 20.97 -14.33
N VAL A 467 -0.08 19.66 -14.54
CA VAL A 467 -0.85 18.98 -15.59
C VAL A 467 -2.33 19.24 -15.36
N ARG A 468 -2.81 19.10 -14.12
CA ARG A 468 -4.21 19.31 -13.75
C ARG A 468 -4.68 20.75 -13.92
N HIS A 469 -3.91 21.73 -13.45
CA HIS A 469 -4.24 23.15 -13.63
C HIS A 469 -4.37 23.51 -15.13
N SER A 470 -3.56 22.87 -15.98
CA SER A 470 -3.59 23.04 -17.44
C SER A 470 -4.84 22.46 -18.12
N PHE A 471 -5.53 21.51 -17.46
CA PHE A 471 -6.76 20.90 -17.98
C PHE A 471 -8.03 21.67 -17.60
N MET A 472 -8.12 22.21 -16.38
CA MET A 472 -9.39 22.73 -15.84
C MET A 472 -9.64 24.20 -16.09
N THR A 473 -8.60 24.97 -16.44
CA THR A 473 -8.76 26.39 -16.71
C THR A 473 -9.40 26.56 -18.10
N PRO A 474 -10.64 27.08 -18.18
CA PRO A 474 -11.29 27.32 -19.45
C PRO A 474 -10.48 28.36 -20.23
N SER A 475 -10.14 28.04 -21.48
CA SER A 475 -9.28 28.88 -22.32
C SER A 475 -9.82 30.29 -22.58
N LYS A 476 -11.09 30.55 -22.26
CA LYS A 476 -11.81 31.78 -22.64
C LYS A 476 -11.63 32.95 -21.65
N SER A 477 -11.18 32.70 -20.40
CA SER A 477 -11.30 33.71 -19.34
C SER A 477 -10.01 34.42 -18.91
N LEU A 478 -8.81 33.95 -19.28
CA LEU A 478 -7.55 34.60 -18.89
C LEU A 478 -6.51 34.53 -20.02
N LYS A 479 -5.76 35.62 -20.23
CA LYS A 479 -4.54 35.63 -21.06
C LYS A 479 -3.47 34.78 -20.36
N HIS A 480 -3.46 33.49 -20.65
CA HIS A 480 -2.48 32.58 -20.07
C HIS A 480 -1.08 32.83 -20.67
N GLY A 481 -0.05 32.90 -19.82
CA GLY A 481 1.33 33.11 -20.26
C GLY A 481 1.90 31.92 -21.05
N ARG A 482 3.07 32.14 -21.68
CA ARG A 482 3.78 31.12 -22.50
C ARG A 482 4.05 29.81 -21.75
N ALA A 483 4.30 29.88 -20.44
CA ALA A 483 4.53 28.72 -19.58
C ALA A 483 3.30 27.79 -19.48
N TYR A 484 2.08 28.35 -19.43
CA TYR A 484 0.86 27.56 -19.39
C TYR A 484 0.68 26.72 -20.67
N TYR A 485 0.88 27.34 -21.84
CA TYR A 485 0.80 26.63 -23.12
C TYR A 485 1.89 25.57 -23.26
N PHE A 486 3.08 25.82 -22.69
CA PHE A 486 4.14 24.82 -22.60
C PHE A 486 3.72 23.60 -21.78
N PHE A 487 3.20 23.78 -20.57
CA PHE A 487 2.76 22.67 -19.70
C PHE A 487 1.52 21.94 -20.24
N LYS A 488 0.63 22.65 -20.95
CA LYS A 488 -0.53 22.06 -21.64
C LYS A 488 -0.14 21.20 -22.85
N SER A 489 1.04 21.45 -23.42
CA SER A 489 1.54 20.74 -24.60
C SER A 489 1.55 19.23 -24.41
N ILE A 490 1.11 18.51 -25.45
CA ILE A 490 1.15 17.04 -25.49
C ILE A 490 2.60 16.55 -25.39
N ARG A 491 3.56 17.30 -25.95
CA ARG A 491 4.99 16.96 -25.91
C ARG A 491 5.49 16.96 -24.47
N PHE A 492 5.23 18.02 -23.70
CA PHE A 492 5.64 18.10 -22.30
C PHE A 492 5.09 16.93 -21.47
N ARG A 493 3.78 16.67 -21.57
CA ARG A 493 3.14 15.56 -20.84
C ARG A 493 3.74 14.21 -21.19
N ARG A 494 4.00 13.96 -22.47
CA ARG A 494 4.62 12.72 -22.94
C ARG A 494 6.05 12.59 -22.40
N THR A 495 6.85 13.65 -22.48
CA THR A 495 8.21 13.67 -21.93
C THR A 495 8.20 13.43 -20.43
N ALA A 496 7.39 14.17 -19.67
CA ALA A 496 7.28 14.02 -18.22
C ALA A 496 6.84 12.61 -17.81
N HIS A 497 5.89 12.01 -18.54
CA HIS A 497 5.46 10.64 -18.32
C HIS A 497 6.60 9.62 -18.54
N TYR A 498 7.37 9.75 -19.64
CA TYR A 498 8.50 8.85 -19.89
C TYR A 498 9.65 9.07 -18.91
N THR A 499 9.94 10.31 -18.51
CA THR A 499 10.94 10.61 -17.49
C THR A 499 10.59 9.96 -16.16
N LEU A 500 9.33 10.03 -15.73
CA LEU A 500 8.89 9.37 -14.51
C LEU A 500 8.94 7.84 -14.60
N ILE A 501 8.60 7.25 -15.76
CA ILE A 501 8.74 5.79 -15.97
C ILE A 501 10.22 5.39 -15.86
N PHE A 502 11.11 6.16 -16.48
CA PHE A 502 12.54 5.91 -16.40
C PHE A 502 13.05 5.95 -14.95
N LEU A 503 12.63 6.94 -14.15
CA LEU A 503 12.99 7.03 -12.73
C LEU A 503 12.43 5.86 -11.90
N GLU A 504 11.19 5.43 -12.17
CA GLU A 504 10.60 4.24 -11.55
C GLU A 504 11.38 2.96 -11.88
N MET A 505 11.75 2.77 -13.15
CA MET A 505 12.59 1.65 -13.57
C MET A 505 13.96 1.68 -12.89
N LEU A 506 14.58 2.87 -12.79
CA LEU A 506 15.87 3.05 -12.12
C LEU A 506 15.79 2.72 -10.62
N ASN A 507 14.74 3.19 -9.93
CA ASN A 507 14.55 2.90 -8.51
C ASN A 507 14.22 1.41 -8.29
N THR A 508 13.41 0.81 -9.15
CA THR A 508 13.13 -0.64 -9.14
C THR A 508 14.42 -1.45 -9.30
N LEU A 509 15.24 -1.09 -10.29
CA LEU A 509 16.53 -1.73 -10.53
C LEU A 509 17.47 -1.56 -9.33
N THR A 510 17.48 -0.38 -8.71
CA THR A 510 18.28 -0.11 -7.51
C THR A 510 17.86 -1.02 -6.36
N LEU A 511 16.55 -1.18 -6.12
CA LEU A 511 16.04 -2.09 -5.09
C LEU A 511 16.39 -3.55 -5.40
N CYS A 512 16.20 -4.00 -6.65
CA CYS A 512 16.56 -5.37 -7.05
C CYS A 512 18.06 -5.64 -6.88
N MET A 513 18.91 -4.70 -7.31
CA MET A 513 20.36 -4.80 -7.15
C MET A 513 20.76 -4.80 -5.68
N LEU A 514 20.09 -4.02 -4.83
CA LEU A 514 20.29 -4.01 -3.39
C LEU A 514 19.97 -5.37 -2.77
N VAL A 515 18.81 -5.95 -3.10
CA VAL A 515 18.39 -7.28 -2.63
C VAL A 515 19.42 -8.33 -3.04
N ILE A 516 19.80 -8.37 -4.32
CA ILE A 516 20.81 -9.31 -4.84
C ILE A 516 22.16 -9.10 -4.17
N ALA A 517 22.60 -7.85 -4.03
CA ALA A 517 23.86 -7.50 -3.38
C ALA A 517 23.89 -7.95 -1.91
N MET A 518 22.77 -7.83 -1.20
CA MET A 518 22.65 -8.32 0.18
C MET A 518 22.67 -9.85 0.24
N SER A 519 21.92 -10.52 -0.64
CA SER A 519 21.90 -12.00 -0.71
C SER A 519 23.28 -12.58 -0.95
N VAL A 520 24.00 -12.08 -1.96
CA VAL A 520 25.35 -12.56 -2.32
C VAL A 520 26.43 -12.08 -1.33
N GLY A 521 26.08 -11.15 -0.44
CA GLY A 521 27.01 -10.60 0.55
C GLY A 521 27.99 -9.59 -0.03
N LEU A 522 27.64 -8.91 -1.12
CA LEU A 522 28.46 -7.88 -1.74
C LEU A 522 28.74 -6.71 -0.80
N PHE A 523 28.00 -6.53 0.28
CA PHE A 523 28.27 -5.51 1.31
C PHE A 523 29.19 -6.01 2.45
N ASN A 524 29.63 -7.26 2.43
CA ASN A 524 30.56 -7.81 3.43
C ASN A 524 32.00 -7.65 2.94
N PHE A 525 32.50 -6.42 2.94
CA PHE A 525 33.91 -6.14 2.68
C PHE A 525 34.33 -4.93 3.50
N CYS A 526 35.64 -4.72 3.67
CA CYS A 526 36.14 -3.65 4.52
C CYS A 526 35.52 -2.27 4.18
N ALA A 527 35.37 -1.93 2.90
CA ALA A 527 34.76 -0.65 2.50
C ALA A 527 33.22 -0.64 2.61
N GLY A 528 32.58 -1.80 2.65
CA GLY A 528 31.15 -1.96 2.91
C GLY A 528 30.76 -1.78 4.38
N SER A 529 31.67 -2.17 5.29
CA SER A 529 31.47 -2.13 6.74
C SER A 529 32.13 -0.94 7.45
N VAL A 530 32.99 -0.19 6.75
CA VAL A 530 33.63 1.00 7.32
C VAL A 530 32.62 2.11 7.58
N VAL A 531 32.75 2.73 8.75
CA VAL A 531 32.02 3.92 9.16
C VAL A 531 33.03 5.04 9.44
N ASP A 532 32.60 6.31 9.41
CA ASP A 532 33.46 7.47 9.66
C ASP A 532 34.66 7.53 8.71
N ARG A 533 34.40 7.54 7.40
CA ARG A 533 35.46 7.45 6.37
C ARG A 533 36.49 8.59 6.43
N ASP A 534 36.10 9.73 6.98
CA ASP A 534 36.97 10.90 7.18
C ASP A 534 37.83 10.77 8.46
N GLY A 535 37.56 9.76 9.29
CA GLY A 535 38.30 9.47 10.51
C GLY A 535 39.70 8.90 10.28
N PRO A 536 40.49 8.76 11.36
CA PRO A 536 41.86 8.27 11.30
C PRO A 536 41.98 6.94 10.58
N GLY A 537 42.91 6.84 9.63
CA GLY A 537 43.19 5.59 8.89
C GLY A 537 42.11 5.18 7.86
N GLY A 538 41.21 6.10 7.49
CA GLY A 538 40.16 5.88 6.49
C GLY A 538 38.87 5.29 7.03
N GLY A 539 38.68 5.32 8.36
CA GLY A 539 37.46 4.97 9.06
C GLY A 539 37.52 3.73 9.93
N LEU A 540 36.48 3.57 10.75
CA LEU A 540 36.33 2.59 11.83
C LEU A 540 35.66 1.30 11.34
N ILE A 541 36.21 0.17 11.76
CA ILE A 541 35.62 -1.16 11.65
C ILE A 541 35.77 -1.86 13.00
N ILE A 542 34.67 -2.40 13.53
CA ILE A 542 34.67 -3.20 14.77
C ILE A 542 34.48 -4.67 14.40
N LEU A 543 35.39 -5.53 14.83
CA LEU A 543 35.40 -6.97 14.50
C LEU A 543 34.97 -7.86 15.68
N ASN A 544 34.32 -7.28 16.70
CA ASN A 544 33.90 -7.99 17.90
C ASN A 544 32.72 -8.95 17.65
N SER A 545 32.54 -9.87 18.60
CA SER A 545 31.43 -10.80 18.58
C SER A 545 30.08 -10.12 18.86
N ALA A 546 29.03 -10.80 18.44
CA ALA A 546 27.64 -10.55 18.79
C ALA A 546 27.42 -10.17 20.28
N GLN A 547 27.96 -10.99 21.18
CA GLN A 547 27.81 -10.86 22.63
C GLN A 547 28.44 -9.58 23.17
N PHE A 548 29.57 -9.18 22.59
CA PHE A 548 30.23 -7.91 22.93
C PHE A 548 29.33 -6.72 22.58
N PHE A 549 28.71 -6.71 21.41
CA PHE A 549 27.79 -5.63 21.03
C PHE A 549 26.59 -5.55 21.96
N THR A 550 25.97 -6.67 22.34
CA THR A 550 24.84 -6.66 23.27
C THR A 550 25.21 -6.23 24.69
N LYS A 551 26.47 -6.40 25.10
CA LYS A 551 26.95 -6.04 26.45
C LYS A 551 27.37 -4.58 26.54
N TYR A 552 28.02 -4.04 25.50
CA TYR A 552 28.68 -2.73 25.55
C TYR A 552 28.07 -1.67 24.62
N PHE A 553 27.04 -2.02 23.84
CA PHE A 553 26.23 -1.09 23.06
C PHE A 553 24.75 -1.32 23.36
N ASP A 554 23.94 -0.25 23.29
CA ASP A 554 22.47 -0.34 23.44
C ASP A 554 21.79 -0.84 22.15
N VAL A 555 22.21 -2.01 21.66
CA VAL A 555 21.71 -2.59 20.42
C VAL A 555 20.19 -2.79 20.47
N GLN A 556 19.67 -3.19 21.63
CA GLN A 556 18.24 -3.44 21.82
C GLN A 556 17.42 -2.16 21.69
N GLY A 557 17.82 -1.07 22.36
CA GLY A 557 17.14 0.22 22.25
C GLY A 557 17.08 0.72 20.81
N TYR A 558 18.20 0.64 20.09
CA TYR A 558 18.26 1.07 18.69
C TYR A 558 17.40 0.22 17.75
N TYR A 559 17.39 -1.10 17.94
CA TYR A 559 16.58 -1.99 17.12
C TYR A 559 15.10 -1.72 17.35
N MET A 560 14.70 -1.45 18.59
CA MET A 560 13.33 -1.09 18.94
C MET A 560 12.89 0.22 18.26
N ILE A 561 13.75 1.24 18.21
CA ILE A 561 13.46 2.52 17.54
C ILE A 561 13.19 2.33 16.04
N GLY A 562 13.93 1.44 15.36
CA GLY A 562 13.71 1.15 13.94
C GLY A 562 12.51 0.24 13.67
N ILE A 563 12.38 -0.85 14.45
CA ILE A 563 11.41 -1.92 14.20
C ILE A 563 10.01 -1.53 14.67
N MET A 564 9.84 -0.98 15.88
CA MET A 564 8.50 -0.75 16.44
C MET A 564 7.64 0.20 15.61
N PRO A 565 8.09 1.40 15.22
CA PRO A 565 7.28 2.31 14.42
C PRO A 565 6.92 1.70 13.06
N ALA A 566 7.87 1.01 12.42
CA ALA A 566 7.63 0.35 11.14
C ALA A 566 6.59 -0.77 11.27
N MET A 567 6.63 -1.57 12.34
CA MET A 567 5.64 -2.61 12.61
C MET A 567 4.25 -2.03 12.90
N ILE A 568 4.17 -0.93 13.66
CA ILE A 568 2.90 -0.24 13.94
C ILE A 568 2.28 0.28 12.63
N LEU A 569 3.08 0.91 11.76
CA LEU A 569 2.60 1.43 10.49
C LEU A 569 2.18 0.32 9.52
N MET A 570 2.98 -0.74 9.41
CA MET A 570 2.69 -1.88 8.54
C MET A 570 1.46 -2.66 9.01
N GLY A 571 1.41 -3.00 10.30
CA GLY A 571 0.29 -3.72 10.91
C GLY A 571 -0.98 -2.88 10.92
N GLY A 572 -0.89 -1.62 11.36
CA GLY A 572 -2.01 -0.68 11.39
C GLY A 572 -2.56 -0.39 9.99
N GLY A 573 -1.70 -0.13 9.00
CA GLY A 573 -2.11 0.08 7.61
C GLY A 573 -2.79 -1.15 7.00
N THR A 574 -2.28 -2.35 7.28
CA THR A 574 -2.89 -3.61 6.83
C THR A 574 -4.25 -3.84 7.49
N LEU A 575 -4.34 -3.69 8.81
CA LEU A 575 -5.60 -3.87 9.55
C LEU A 575 -6.68 -2.88 9.10
N TRP A 576 -6.30 -1.62 8.89
CA TRP A 576 -7.21 -0.60 8.36
C TRP A 576 -7.74 -0.98 6.97
N LEU A 577 -6.89 -1.48 6.08
CA LEU A 577 -7.33 -1.96 4.75
C LEU A 577 -8.22 -3.20 4.84
N ILE A 578 -7.95 -4.14 5.75
CA ILE A 578 -8.82 -5.30 6.00
C ILE A 578 -10.21 -4.81 6.48
N GLU A 579 -10.24 -3.83 7.37
CA GLU A 579 -11.47 -3.21 7.84
C GLU A 579 -12.23 -2.55 6.67
N GLN A 580 -11.55 -1.75 5.84
CA GLN A 580 -12.16 -1.16 4.64
C GLN A 580 -12.71 -2.23 3.71
N TRP A 581 -11.97 -3.32 3.50
CA TRP A 581 -12.42 -4.42 2.65
C TRP A 581 -13.69 -5.08 3.19
N PHE A 582 -13.74 -5.38 4.49
CA PHE A 582 -14.91 -6.01 5.11
C PHE A 582 -16.11 -5.07 5.14
N THR A 583 -15.91 -3.79 5.45
CA THR A 583 -17.01 -2.81 5.48
C THR A 583 -17.61 -2.59 4.10
N GLN A 584 -16.81 -2.69 3.04
CA GLN A 584 -17.25 -2.53 1.65
C GLN A 584 -17.70 -3.85 0.99
N SER A 585 -17.53 -4.99 1.68
CA SER A 585 -17.75 -6.35 1.15
C SER A 585 -19.11 -6.59 0.47
N PHE A 586 -20.15 -5.89 0.91
CA PHE A 586 -21.51 -6.04 0.39
C PHE A 586 -21.69 -5.50 -1.04
N LEU A 587 -20.89 -4.51 -1.45
CA LEU A 587 -20.94 -3.90 -2.79
C LEU A 587 -20.71 -4.93 -3.90
N TRP A 588 -19.82 -5.88 -3.62
CA TRP A 588 -19.33 -6.87 -4.56
C TRP A 588 -19.91 -8.28 -4.35
N ALA A 589 -20.87 -8.44 -3.45
CA ALA A 589 -21.52 -9.73 -3.22
C ALA A 589 -22.37 -10.15 -4.44
N LYS A 590 -22.18 -11.39 -4.95
CA LYS A 590 -22.87 -11.93 -6.13
C LYS A 590 -24.40 -11.78 -6.08
N SER A 591 -24.97 -12.21 -4.96
CA SER A 591 -26.41 -12.22 -4.72
C SER A 591 -26.80 -10.98 -3.93
N ASP A 592 -27.92 -10.35 -4.29
CA ASP A 592 -28.50 -9.21 -3.56
C ASP A 592 -28.80 -9.57 -2.11
N VAL A 593 -29.36 -10.76 -1.86
CA VAL A 593 -29.64 -11.26 -0.51
C VAL A 593 -28.36 -11.39 0.32
N SER A 594 -27.30 -11.95 -0.26
CA SER A 594 -26.00 -12.05 0.41
C SER A 594 -25.38 -10.68 0.68
N GLY A 595 -25.54 -9.74 -0.27
CA GLY A 595 -25.16 -8.35 -0.11
C GLY A 595 -25.88 -7.69 1.06
N LEU A 596 -27.21 -7.83 1.14
CA LEU A 596 -28.03 -7.24 2.21
C LEU A 596 -27.65 -7.81 3.58
N ILE A 597 -27.43 -9.11 3.68
CA ILE A 597 -26.94 -9.75 4.91
C ILE A 597 -25.56 -9.18 5.30
N GLY A 598 -24.64 -9.08 4.33
CA GLY A 598 -23.32 -8.49 4.55
C GLY A 598 -23.41 -7.03 5.03
N PHE A 599 -24.27 -6.24 4.41
CA PHE A 599 -24.55 -4.86 4.78
C PHE A 599 -25.10 -4.72 6.20
N LYS A 600 -26.09 -5.54 6.58
CA LYS A 600 -26.63 -5.58 7.95
C LYS A 600 -25.57 -5.95 8.98
N ARG A 601 -24.67 -6.89 8.65
CA ARG A 601 -23.51 -7.24 9.49
C ARG A 601 -22.54 -6.07 9.65
N THR A 602 -22.19 -5.39 8.55
CA THR A 602 -21.32 -4.21 8.58
C THR A 602 -21.90 -3.10 9.47
N ARG A 603 -23.20 -2.82 9.35
CA ARG A 603 -23.88 -1.83 10.21
C ARG A 603 -23.78 -2.21 11.68
N LYS A 604 -24.05 -3.47 12.03
CA LYS A 604 -23.95 -3.96 13.42
C LYS A 604 -22.51 -3.85 13.96
N TRP A 605 -21.52 -4.19 13.14
CA TRP A 605 -20.11 -4.06 13.48
C TRP A 605 -19.71 -2.61 13.73
N LYS A 606 -20.05 -1.69 12.82
CA LYS A 606 -19.76 -0.26 12.97
C LYS A 606 -20.43 0.35 14.20
N TRP A 607 -21.67 -0.04 14.49
CA TRP A 607 -22.37 0.40 15.70
C TRP A 607 -21.64 -0.04 16.98
N PHE A 608 -21.15 -1.29 17.03
CA PHE A 608 -20.37 -1.79 18.16
C PHE A 608 -19.01 -1.09 18.30
N TYR A 609 -18.29 -0.92 17.19
CA TYR A 609 -16.96 -0.30 17.18
C TYR A 609 -16.99 1.20 17.48
N SER A 610 -18.04 1.91 17.05
CA SER A 610 -18.23 3.35 17.30
C SER A 610 -18.77 3.69 18.70
N LEU A 611 -18.68 2.77 19.67
CA LEU A 611 -19.19 2.92 21.04
C LEU A 611 -20.67 3.33 21.06
N GLY A 612 -21.53 2.61 20.33
CA GLY A 612 -22.98 2.84 20.32
C GLY A 612 -23.45 3.99 19.43
N GLY A 613 -22.65 4.38 18.41
CA GLY A 613 -23.01 5.43 17.45
C GLY A 613 -22.60 6.85 17.86
N ILE A 614 -21.96 7.04 19.02
CA ILE A 614 -21.47 8.35 19.48
C ILE A 614 -20.40 8.91 18.53
N LEU A 615 -19.58 8.02 17.94
CA LEU A 615 -18.63 8.38 16.88
C LEU A 615 -19.22 8.36 15.47
N GLU A 616 -20.40 7.75 15.22
CA GLU A 616 -21.11 7.90 13.93
C GLU A 616 -21.64 9.34 13.75
N THR A 617 -22.00 10.01 14.84
CA THR A 617 -22.22 11.47 14.87
C THR A 617 -20.94 12.27 14.59
N GLY A 618 -19.76 11.73 14.95
CA GLY A 618 -18.46 12.28 14.59
C GLY A 618 -18.09 12.08 13.12
N GLU A 619 -18.44 10.94 12.51
CA GLU A 619 -18.29 10.69 11.07
C GLU A 619 -19.28 11.49 10.21
N THR A 620 -20.37 12.00 10.79
CA THR A 620 -21.22 13.05 10.19
C THR A 620 -20.58 14.44 10.31
N LEU A 621 -19.89 14.74 11.42
CA LEU A 621 -19.01 15.92 11.56
C LEU A 621 -17.77 15.90 10.64
N ARG A 622 -17.30 14.71 10.24
CA ARG A 622 -16.22 14.55 9.25
C ARG A 622 -16.67 14.80 7.80
N TRP A 623 -17.97 15.04 7.57
CA TRP A 623 -18.45 15.65 6.32
C TRP A 623 -18.35 17.18 6.35
N THR A 624 -18.27 17.79 7.53
CA THR A 624 -18.26 19.25 7.72
C THR A 624 -16.87 19.88 7.88
N MET A 625 -15.81 19.08 7.98
CA MET A 625 -14.40 19.48 7.83
C MET A 625 -13.80 18.78 6.62
#